data_AF-A0A0F8YXS3-F1
#
_entry.id   AF-A0A0F8YXS3-F1
#
_cell.length_a   1.000
_cell.length_b   1.000
_cell.length_c   1.000
_cell.angle_alpha   90.00
_cell.angle_beta   90.00
_cell.angle_gamma   90.00
#
_symmetry.space_group_name_H-M   'P 1'
#
loop_
_entity.id
_entity.type
_entity.pdbx_description
1 polymer ?
#
loop_
_entity_poly.entity_id
_entity_poly.type
_entity_poly.pdbx_seq_one_letter_code
_entity_poly.pdbx_strand_id
1 'polypeptide(L)' 'VRMFLQLPPGARHYVSRVEALLDRPVGIISVGPGRVQTVLHHSQLSEL' A
#
# COMPACT_ATOMS: atom_id res chain seq x y z
N VAL A 1 -6.14 3.54 8.91
CA VAL A 1 -6.03 3.59 7.43
C VAL A 1 -6.32 2.19 6.90
N ARG A 2 -7.26 2.04 5.97
CA ARG A 2 -7.59 0.75 5.35
C ARG A 2 -7.45 0.74 3.83
N MET A 3 -7.43 1.92 3.20
CA MET A 3 -7.22 2.09 1.76
C MET A 3 -6.07 3.03 1.47
N PHE A 4 -5.41 2.87 0.33
CA PHE A 4 -4.25 3.67 -0.07
C PHE A 4 -4.53 5.18 -0.05
N LEU A 5 -5.73 5.60 -0.50
CA LEU A 5 -6.13 7.00 -0.53
C LEU A 5 -6.25 7.66 0.85
N GLN A 6 -6.41 6.87 1.93
CA GLN A 6 -6.44 7.38 3.30
C GLN A 6 -5.06 7.59 3.91
N LEU A 7 -3.99 7.13 3.24
CA LEU A 7 -2.63 7.41 3.70
C LEU A 7 -2.37 8.91 3.61
N PRO A 8 -1.56 9.49 4.52
CA PRO A 8 -1.11 10.87 4.38
C PRO A 8 -0.46 11.11 3.01
N PRO A 9 -0.57 12.32 2.43
CA PRO A 9 -0.01 12.61 1.11
C PRO A 9 1.47 12.23 0.96
N GLY A 10 2.30 12.52 1.97
CA GLY A 10 3.72 12.15 1.97
C GLY A 10 3.95 10.63 1.90
N ALA A 11 3.13 9.84 2.59
CA ALA A 11 3.22 8.38 2.54
C ALA A 11 2.82 7.82 1.17
N ARG A 12 1.78 8.40 0.54
CA ARG A 12 1.40 8.01 -0.84
C ARG A 12 2.52 8.31 -1.83
N HIS A 13 3.08 9.52 -1.77
CA HIS A 13 4.19 9.91 -2.64
C HIS A 13 5.42 9.02 -2.43
N TYR A 14 5.71 8.62 -1.19
CA TYR A 14 6.80 7.70 -0.89
C TYR A 14 6.60 6.34 -1.58
N VAL A 15 5.41 5.73 -1.43
CA VAL A 15 5.10 4.45 -2.08
C VAL A 15 5.19 4.56 -3.60
N SER A 16 4.57 5.59 -4.20
CA SER A 16 4.65 5.80 -5.65
C SER A 16 6.08 6.04 -6.14
N ARG A 17 6.94 6.68 -5.33
CA ARG A 17 8.35 6.86 -5.67
C ARG A 17 9.12 5.53 -5.65
N VAL A 18 8.86 4.66 -4.68
CA VAL A 18 9.44 3.32 -4.60
C VAL A 18 9.03 2.50 -5.82
N GLU A 19 7.75 2.50 -6.19
CA GLU A 19 7.26 1.81 -7.38
C GLU A 19 7.95 2.31 -8.66
N ALA A 20 8.09 3.63 -8.81
CA ALA A 20 8.76 4.22 -9.96
C ALA A 20 10.27 3.92 -10.02
N LEU A 21 10.94 3.72 -8.88
CA LEU A 21 12.35 3.34 -8.83
C LEU A 21 12.58 1.88 -9.23
N LEU A 22 11.63 1.01 -8.90
CA LEU A 22 11.74 -0.43 -9.11
C LEU A 22 10.98 -0.92 -10.36
N ASP A 23 10.25 -0.03 -11.02
CA ASP A 23 9.35 -0.34 -12.15
C ASP A 23 8.37 -1.49 -11.83
N ARG A 24 7.93 -1.59 -10.57
CA ARG A 24 7.05 -2.65 -10.05
C ARG A 24 6.03 -2.09 -9.07
N PRO A 25 4.77 -2.57 -9.07
CA PRO A 25 3.74 -2.12 -8.14
C PRO A 25 3.93 -2.70 -6.73
N VAL A 26 3.50 -1.96 -5.72
CA VAL A 26 3.45 -2.41 -4.32
C VAL A 26 2.09 -3.05 -4.05
N GLY A 27 2.11 -4.35 -3.76
CA GLY A 27 0.92 -5.18 -3.52
C GLY A 27 0.27 -5.02 -2.15
N ILE A 28 1.09 -4.83 -1.12
CA ILE A 28 0.69 -4.93 0.29
C ILE A 28 1.44 -3.87 1.08
N ILE A 29 0.73 -3.12 1.92
CA ILE A 29 1.29 -2.09 2.79
C ILE A 29 0.82 -2.37 4.22
N SER A 30 1.72 -2.84 5.08
CA SER A 30 1.44 -2.97 6.51
C SER A 30 1.52 -1.59 7.15
N VAL A 31 0.46 -1.20 7.87
CA VAL A 31 0.33 0.11 8.54
C VAL A 31 0.23 -0.02 10.07
N GLY A 32 0.49 -1.23 10.60
CA GLY A 32 0.47 -1.51 12.03
C GLY A 32 0.63 -3.00 12.34
N PRO A 33 0.74 -3.37 13.63
CA PRO A 33 1.04 -4.73 14.07
C PRO A 33 -0.13 -5.72 13.89
N GLY A 34 -1.38 -5.25 13.83
CA GLY A 34 -2.55 -6.11 13.65
C GLY A 34 -2.71 -6.58 12.20
N ARG A 35 -3.17 -7.83 11.99
CA ARG A 35 -3.41 -8.38 10.64
C ARG A 35 -4.31 -7.49 9.77
N VAL A 36 -5.35 -6.91 10.35
CA VAL A 36 -6.30 -6.01 9.68
C VAL A 36 -5.71 -4.62 9.39
N GLN A 37 -4.55 -4.30 9.94
CA GLN A 37 -3.81 -3.06 9.67
C GLN A 37 -2.92 -3.24 8.43
N THR A 38 -3.55 -3.71 7.35
CA THR A 38 -2.92 -3.97 6.07
C THR A 38 -3.75 -3.28 4.99
N VAL A 39 -3.10 -2.55 4.11
CA VAL A 39 -3.71 -1.97 2.91
C VAL A 39 -3.31 -2.83 1.73
N LEU A 40 -4.32 -3.36 1.03
CA LEU A 40 -4.13 -4.02 -0.27
C LEU A 40 -4.13 -2.96 -1.36
N HIS A 41 -3.11 -2.99 -2.21
CA HIS A 41 -2.89 -2.02 -3.28
C HIS A 41 -2.39 -2.76 -4.51
N HIS A 42 -2.92 -2.48 -5.71
CA HIS A 42 -2.54 -3.21 -6.93
C HIS A 42 -2.48 -4.75 -6.79
N SER A 43 -3.35 -5.31 -5.95
CA SER A 43 -3.31 -6.72 -5.54
C SER A 43 -4.70 -7.35 -5.68
N GLN A 44 -4.73 -8.58 -6.20
CA GLN A 44 -5.92 -9.43 -6.30
C GLN A 44 -6.14 -10.27 -5.03
N LEU A 45 -5.31 -10.11 -4.00
CA LEU A 45 -5.42 -10.88 -2.75
C LEU A 45 -6.66 -10.53 -1.92
N SER A 46 -7.46 -9.55 -2.34
CA SER A 46 -8.77 -9.26 -1.76
C SER A 46 -9.86 -10.27 -2.15
N GLU A 47 -9.61 -11.11 -3.15
CA GLU A 47 -10.54 -12.11 -3.69
C GLU A 47 -10.33 -13.53 -3.11
N LEU A 48 -9.40 -13.69 -2.17
CA LEU A 48 -9.11 -14.93 -1.44
C LEU A 48 -9.72 -14.90 -0.03
#